data_AF-A0A926SV80-F1
#
_entry.id   AF-A0A926SV80-F1
#
_cell.length_a   1.000
_cell.length_b   1.000
_cell.length_c   1.000
_cell.angle_alpha   90.00
_cell.angle_beta   90.00
_cell.angle_gamma   90.00
#
_symmetry.space_group_name_H-M   'P 1'
#
loop_
_entity.id
_entity.type
_entity.pdbx_description
1 polymer ?
#
loop_
_entity_poly.entity_id
_entity_poly.type
_entity_poly.pdbx_seq_one_letter_code
_entity_poly.pdbx_strand_id
1 'polypeptide(L)'
;MNPKLYAPNVHLFAFQLRNGSHSDDDNLLWQKCDEILDKVDTGQEPDAEREKLQLTPRLDLHKPSSNHRVALLKDENNKVFLPFESKVCLDENPALKVKGFAYPLRLYDSYGLWLNIRLSRKDENGKKTENVGIELLGEFNRENRLIIEGGDRYLGQTLLITAWLPEEHKQQDQKYLKNLADNCLKTFLPNESNRPHFNGDSLLFGSPIFEYGSTSQLPNPPHILIWFFRNSETDKKLRQCYPQLLELFFYRHKVIKAFQNSRAVYKQLNETYEKIEQEIDNSQPLVGDSSSIEDFTHFNIILKRLNQLGFYYATLMRLLYNWRNTIASNAQKYNEKLEQLSSLLPEENLSIFSDFSQKSCYQFQEQIKGEIEYFIAGNALLDKAIASIRDLVAIEQTTTDRQWQETLEEQERKFQEILSEKPDCSPVQLQDSLREQTSKLQDIFQQCLRADKGDYQQILQQTLDKQNGTIQEILHQGNFNLQEKLEQERELKEQSDRQLRNTIQAAGVSIGAGVGGGAIFASSYALIQAKPSIKPPSASSYAPHPFLLSIIFSLLFGCCVGWGTWWFTRILQRRPKQASKSNAWLED
;
A
#
# COMPACT_ATOMS: atom_id res chain seq x y z
N MET A 1 55.00 5.28 -10.30
CA MET A 1 54.53 4.19 -11.18
C MET A 1 53.09 3.90 -10.82
N ASN A 2 52.19 3.85 -11.80
CA ASN A 2 50.82 3.43 -11.54
C ASN A 2 50.82 1.93 -11.18
N PRO A 3 50.07 1.52 -10.14
CA PRO A 3 50.09 0.15 -9.69
C PRO A 3 49.55 -0.78 -10.78
N LYS A 4 50.13 -1.98 -10.88
CA LYS A 4 49.74 -2.99 -11.88
C LYS A 4 48.98 -4.14 -11.23
N LEU A 5 48.08 -4.74 -11.99
CA LEU A 5 47.25 -5.87 -11.59
C LEU A 5 47.31 -6.97 -12.66
N TYR A 6 47.14 -8.22 -12.25
CA TYR A 6 47.06 -9.35 -13.18
C TYR A 6 45.60 -9.80 -13.36
N ALA A 7 45.20 -9.96 -14.63
CA ALA A 7 43.88 -10.39 -15.06
C ALA A 7 42.69 -9.72 -14.32
N PRO A 8 42.57 -8.37 -14.35
CA PRO A 8 41.41 -7.69 -13.77
C PRO A 8 40.09 -8.20 -14.37
N ASN A 9 39.07 -8.24 -13.53
CA ASN A 9 37.80 -8.90 -13.82
C ASN A 9 36.67 -8.25 -13.03
N VAL A 10 35.60 -7.83 -13.72
CA VAL A 10 34.44 -7.15 -13.15
C VAL A 10 33.21 -8.02 -13.33
N HIS A 11 32.46 -8.19 -12.24
CA HIS A 11 31.14 -8.79 -12.25
C HIS A 11 30.11 -7.75 -11.85
N LEU A 12 29.01 -7.66 -12.60
CA LEU A 12 27.80 -6.92 -12.26
C LEU A 12 26.71 -7.93 -11.93
N PHE A 13 26.20 -7.85 -10.71
CA PHE A 13 24.99 -8.56 -10.27
C PHE A 13 23.89 -7.52 -10.08
N ALA A 14 22.91 -7.48 -10.99
CA ALA A 14 21.83 -6.50 -10.98
C ALA A 14 20.47 -7.17 -10.89
N PHE A 15 19.52 -6.55 -10.19
CA PHE A 15 18.23 -7.17 -9.86
C PHE A 15 17.06 -6.22 -10.04
N GLN A 16 15.93 -6.74 -10.52
CA GLN A 16 14.71 -5.99 -10.76
C GLN A 16 13.48 -6.85 -10.49
N LEU A 17 12.41 -6.26 -9.96
CA LEU A 17 11.12 -6.94 -9.79
C LEU A 17 10.51 -7.30 -11.16
N ARG A 18 9.97 -8.52 -11.25
CA ARG A 18 9.21 -8.97 -12.42
C ARG A 18 7.76 -8.48 -12.32
N ASN A 19 7.14 -8.18 -13.46
CA ASN A 19 5.71 -7.90 -13.50
C ASN A 19 4.95 -9.19 -13.83
N GLY A 20 3.85 -9.46 -13.12
CA GLY A 20 2.96 -10.58 -13.45
C GLY A 20 2.12 -10.39 -14.72
N SER A 21 2.36 -9.33 -15.51
CA SER A 21 1.62 -9.01 -16.75
C SER A 21 2.57 -8.64 -17.89
N HIS A 22 2.05 -8.60 -19.12
CA HIS A 22 2.73 -8.49 -20.42
C HIS A 22 3.72 -7.32 -20.64
N SER A 23 4.12 -6.57 -19.61
CA SER A 23 5.15 -5.52 -19.67
C SER A 23 6.57 -6.04 -19.43
N ASP A 24 6.82 -7.35 -19.57
CA ASP A 24 8.12 -7.97 -19.29
C ASP A 24 9.15 -7.68 -20.41
N ASP A 25 8.70 -7.27 -21.60
CA ASP A 25 9.55 -6.98 -22.77
C ASP A 25 10.28 -5.62 -22.68
N ASP A 26 9.77 -4.69 -21.86
CA ASP A 26 10.37 -3.36 -21.63
C ASP A 26 11.14 -3.33 -20.29
N ASN A 27 12.09 -4.26 -20.15
CA ASN A 27 12.85 -4.44 -18.93
C ASN A 27 14.19 -3.71 -18.99
N LEU A 28 14.35 -2.71 -18.11
CA LEU A 28 15.57 -1.92 -17.95
C LEU A 28 16.85 -2.77 -17.85
N LEU A 29 16.85 -3.93 -17.15
CA LEU A 29 18.05 -4.77 -17.03
C LEU A 29 18.54 -5.28 -18.39
N TRP A 30 17.61 -5.67 -19.26
CA TRP A 30 17.96 -6.25 -20.56
C TRP A 30 18.41 -5.17 -21.54
N GLN A 31 17.73 -4.02 -21.55
CA GLN A 31 18.13 -2.84 -22.31
C GLN A 31 19.52 -2.36 -21.90
N LYS A 32 19.79 -2.25 -20.59
CA LYS A 32 21.12 -1.85 -20.08
C LYS A 32 22.18 -2.89 -20.43
N CYS A 33 21.85 -4.18 -20.43
CA CYS A 33 22.78 -5.19 -20.88
C CYS A 33 23.12 -5.03 -22.37
N ASP A 34 22.12 -4.81 -23.23
CA ASP A 34 22.33 -4.59 -24.67
C ASP A 34 23.16 -3.32 -24.93
N GLU A 35 22.90 -2.23 -24.22
CA GLU A 35 23.71 -1.00 -24.28
C GLU A 35 25.19 -1.25 -23.90
N ILE A 36 25.44 -2.09 -22.89
CA ILE A 36 26.79 -2.46 -22.49
C ILE A 36 27.45 -3.34 -23.55
N LEU A 37 26.75 -4.36 -24.06
CA LEU A 37 27.28 -5.29 -25.05
C LEU A 37 27.62 -4.60 -26.38
N ASP A 38 26.77 -3.68 -26.85
CA ASP A 38 27.00 -2.87 -28.06
C ASP A 38 28.35 -2.12 -28.03
N LYS A 39 28.84 -1.78 -26.85
CA LYS A 39 30.09 -1.01 -26.65
C LYS A 39 31.28 -1.87 -26.32
N VAL A 40 31.05 -3.05 -25.76
CA VAL A 40 32.11 -4.03 -25.55
C VAL A 40 32.47 -4.68 -26.89
N ASP A 41 31.56 -4.86 -27.84
CA ASP A 41 31.84 -5.59 -29.10
C ASP A 41 32.63 -4.80 -30.19
N THR A 42 33.27 -3.67 -29.87
CA THR A 42 33.88 -2.76 -30.89
C THR A 42 35.26 -3.20 -31.40
N GLY A 43 35.52 -4.50 -31.56
CA GLY A 43 36.85 -5.07 -31.81
C GLY A 43 37.26 -5.37 -33.27
N GLN A 44 36.52 -4.93 -34.30
CA GLN A 44 36.90 -5.09 -35.72
C GLN A 44 36.62 -3.82 -36.55
N GLU A 45 37.30 -3.73 -37.70
CA GLU A 45 37.28 -2.62 -38.65
C GLU A 45 35.86 -2.20 -39.08
N PRO A 46 35.65 -0.92 -39.44
CA PRO A 46 34.33 -0.34 -39.76
C PRO A 46 33.53 -1.03 -40.87
N ASP A 47 34.15 -1.89 -41.67
CA ASP A 47 33.62 -2.37 -42.96
C ASP A 47 32.99 -3.78 -42.91
N ALA A 48 32.92 -4.43 -41.75
CA ALA A 48 32.23 -5.70 -41.61
C ALA A 48 30.84 -5.51 -40.98
N GLU A 49 29.77 -5.71 -41.77
CA GLU A 49 28.40 -5.84 -41.27
C GLU A 49 28.31 -7.04 -40.31
N ARG A 50 28.53 -6.80 -39.00
CA ARG A 50 28.20 -7.77 -37.96
C ARG A 50 26.86 -7.44 -37.34
N GLU A 51 26.09 -8.50 -37.13
CA GLU A 51 24.91 -8.53 -36.28
C GLU A 51 25.33 -8.11 -34.86
N LYS A 52 24.79 -7.00 -34.36
CA LYS A 52 25.08 -6.49 -33.01
C LYS A 52 24.81 -7.58 -31.97
N LEU A 53 25.73 -7.76 -31.02
CA LEU A 53 25.53 -8.72 -29.94
C LEU A 53 24.46 -8.22 -28.96
N GLN A 54 23.23 -8.71 -29.12
CA GLN A 54 22.10 -8.39 -28.24
C GLN A 54 21.66 -9.60 -27.42
N LEU A 55 21.40 -9.37 -26.14
CA LEU A 55 20.85 -10.32 -25.19
C LEU A 55 19.32 -10.43 -25.32
N THR A 56 18.61 -9.29 -25.39
CA THR A 56 17.14 -9.26 -25.26
C THR A 56 16.40 -10.19 -26.23
N PRO A 57 16.72 -10.22 -27.55
CA PRO A 57 16.03 -11.11 -28.49
C PRO A 57 16.18 -12.61 -28.14
N ARG A 58 17.26 -12.96 -27.43
CA ARG A 58 17.64 -14.31 -27.05
C ARG A 58 17.00 -14.76 -25.73
N LEU A 59 16.12 -13.97 -25.12
CA LEU A 59 15.49 -14.29 -23.83
C LEU A 59 14.12 -14.95 -24.00
N ASP A 60 13.87 -16.01 -23.23
CA ASP A 60 12.56 -16.61 -22.98
C ASP A 60 12.10 -16.25 -21.56
N LEU A 61 11.40 -15.12 -21.44
CA LEU A 61 10.91 -14.60 -20.16
C LEU A 61 9.75 -15.44 -19.59
N HIS A 62 9.04 -16.19 -20.46
CA HIS A 62 7.88 -17.00 -20.11
C HIS A 62 8.22 -18.47 -19.84
N LYS A 63 9.51 -18.85 -19.92
CA LYS A 63 10.00 -20.20 -19.65
C LYS A 63 9.32 -20.82 -18.43
N PRO A 64 8.52 -21.89 -18.60
CA PRO A 64 7.80 -22.52 -17.49
C PRO A 64 8.80 -23.28 -16.62
N SER A 65 8.72 -23.10 -15.30
CA SER A 65 9.56 -23.83 -14.36
C SER A 65 8.99 -23.73 -12.95
N SER A 66 9.01 -24.85 -12.22
CA SER A 66 8.77 -24.89 -10.77
C SER A 66 10.01 -24.52 -9.95
N ASN A 67 11.18 -24.39 -10.59
CA ASN A 67 12.42 -24.02 -9.92
C ASN A 67 12.44 -22.52 -9.64
N HIS A 68 12.90 -22.17 -8.44
CA HIS A 68 13.07 -20.78 -8.00
C HIS A 68 14.15 -20.02 -8.77
N ARG A 69 15.09 -20.74 -9.41
CA ARG A 69 16.13 -20.17 -10.27
C ARG A 69 16.00 -20.75 -11.68
N VAL A 70 15.85 -19.87 -12.67
CA VAL A 70 15.64 -20.24 -14.07
C VAL A 70 16.56 -19.42 -14.97
N ALA A 71 17.37 -20.09 -15.78
CA ALA A 71 18.14 -19.43 -16.84
C ALA A 71 17.22 -19.08 -18.01
N LEU A 72 17.26 -17.82 -18.45
CA LEU A 72 16.30 -17.26 -19.41
C LEU A 72 16.79 -17.29 -20.86
N LEU A 73 17.99 -17.78 -21.15
CA LEU A 73 18.47 -17.86 -22.52
C LEU A 73 17.68 -18.92 -23.32
N LYS A 74 17.25 -18.55 -24.54
CA LYS A 74 16.75 -19.43 -25.59
C LYS A 74 17.96 -20.14 -26.22
N ASP A 75 18.37 -21.29 -25.68
CA ASP A 75 19.39 -22.11 -26.34
C ASP A 75 18.99 -23.59 -26.25
N GLU A 76 18.96 -24.25 -27.41
CA GLU A 76 18.66 -25.68 -27.58
C GLU A 76 19.75 -26.57 -26.95
N ASN A 77 20.97 -26.06 -26.77
CA ASN A 77 22.09 -26.77 -26.19
C ASN A 77 22.22 -26.61 -24.67
N ASN A 78 21.18 -26.16 -23.98
CA ASN A 78 21.18 -25.88 -22.53
C ASN A 78 22.26 -24.87 -22.09
N LYS A 79 22.76 -23.98 -22.97
CA LYS A 79 23.61 -22.88 -22.50
C LYS A 79 22.78 -21.94 -21.64
N VAL A 80 23.35 -21.55 -20.51
CA VAL A 80 22.68 -20.69 -19.53
C VAL A 80 23.16 -19.24 -19.59
N PHE A 81 24.23 -18.95 -20.33
CA PHE A 81 24.81 -17.62 -20.48
C PHE A 81 25.24 -17.35 -21.93
N LEU A 82 25.28 -16.07 -22.29
CA LEU A 82 25.74 -15.55 -23.57
C LEU A 82 27.20 -15.09 -23.46
N PRO A 83 28.19 -15.84 -23.99
CA PRO A 83 29.58 -15.42 -23.97
C PRO A 83 29.88 -14.34 -25.02
N PHE A 84 30.92 -13.53 -24.77
CA PHE A 84 31.45 -12.56 -25.73
C PHE A 84 32.97 -12.40 -25.61
N GLU A 85 33.61 -11.93 -26.68
CA GLU A 85 35.03 -11.57 -26.73
C GLU A 85 35.19 -10.20 -27.38
N SER A 86 36.17 -9.43 -26.94
CA SER A 86 36.43 -8.05 -27.38
C SER A 86 37.92 -7.71 -27.30
N LYS A 87 38.30 -6.53 -27.81
CA LYS A 87 39.62 -5.93 -27.65
C LYS A 87 39.49 -4.51 -27.08
N VAL A 88 40.34 -4.18 -26.12
CA VAL A 88 40.43 -2.84 -25.51
C VAL A 88 41.84 -2.31 -25.69
N CYS A 89 41.98 -1.09 -26.19
CA CYS A 89 43.26 -0.39 -26.27
C CYS A 89 43.42 0.55 -25.08
N LEU A 90 44.57 0.50 -24.43
CA LEU A 90 45.06 1.56 -23.55
C LEU A 90 46.00 2.42 -24.39
N ASP A 91 45.99 3.73 -24.22
CA ASP A 91 46.84 4.65 -24.97
C ASP A 91 48.29 4.14 -24.99
N GLU A 92 48.84 3.93 -26.20
CA GLU A 92 50.18 3.40 -26.50
C GLU A 92 50.43 1.88 -26.29
N ASN A 93 49.43 1.05 -25.98
CA ASN A 93 49.58 -0.41 -25.83
C ASN A 93 48.91 -1.23 -26.95
N PRO A 94 49.39 -2.45 -27.25
CA PRO A 94 48.69 -3.37 -28.14
C PRO A 94 47.30 -3.69 -27.58
N ALA A 95 46.33 -3.89 -28.46
CA ALA A 95 44.95 -4.17 -28.10
C ALA A 95 44.85 -5.43 -27.21
N LEU A 96 44.30 -5.27 -26.01
CA LEU A 96 44.19 -6.31 -25.00
C LEU A 96 42.92 -7.13 -25.19
N LYS A 97 43.05 -8.46 -25.19
CA LYS A 97 41.91 -9.38 -25.35
C LYS A 97 41.05 -9.44 -24.09
N VAL A 98 39.81 -9.02 -24.23
CA VAL A 98 38.76 -9.06 -23.21
C VAL A 98 37.80 -10.21 -23.52
N LYS A 99 37.32 -10.89 -22.48
CA LYS A 99 36.29 -11.92 -22.57
C LYS A 99 35.21 -11.63 -21.53
N GLY A 100 34.02 -12.17 -21.75
CA GLY A 100 32.95 -12.02 -20.78
C GLY A 100 31.75 -12.89 -21.07
N PHE A 101 30.71 -12.69 -20.28
CA PHE A 101 29.41 -13.31 -20.50
C PHE A 101 28.29 -12.51 -19.86
N ALA A 102 27.08 -12.64 -20.40
CA ALA A 102 25.83 -12.20 -19.77
C ALA A 102 25.00 -13.43 -19.37
N TYR A 103 24.62 -13.52 -18.10
CA TYR A 103 23.79 -14.60 -17.56
C TYR A 103 22.44 -14.03 -17.07
N PRO A 104 21.39 -14.11 -17.91
CA PRO A 104 20.04 -13.68 -17.55
C PRO A 104 19.30 -14.76 -16.75
N LEU A 105 18.68 -14.35 -15.66
CA LEU A 105 18.04 -15.23 -14.68
C LEU A 105 16.67 -14.70 -14.28
N ARG A 106 15.74 -15.63 -14.01
CA ARG A 106 14.58 -15.39 -13.16
C ARG A 106 14.84 -16.02 -11.79
N LEU A 107 14.71 -15.21 -10.76
CA LEU A 107 14.86 -15.54 -9.35
C LEU A 107 13.52 -15.26 -8.66
N TYR A 108 12.71 -16.31 -8.45
CA TYR A 108 11.37 -16.18 -7.88
C TYR A 108 10.51 -15.15 -8.65
N ASP A 109 10.21 -14.03 -8.00
CA ASP A 109 9.39 -12.89 -8.44
C ASP A 109 10.23 -11.78 -9.10
N SER A 110 11.49 -12.05 -9.43
CA SER A 110 12.44 -11.05 -9.88
C SER A 110 13.29 -11.54 -11.06
N TYR A 111 13.82 -10.58 -11.81
CA TYR A 111 14.87 -10.79 -12.77
C TYR A 111 16.23 -10.49 -12.15
N GLY A 112 17.24 -11.26 -12.57
CA GLY A 112 18.64 -11.06 -12.22
C GLY A 112 19.52 -11.09 -13.46
N LEU A 113 20.47 -10.17 -13.53
CA LEU A 113 21.51 -10.16 -14.54
C LEU A 113 22.86 -10.37 -13.85
N TRP A 114 23.58 -11.40 -14.26
CA TRP A 114 25.00 -11.54 -13.94
C TRP A 114 25.83 -11.32 -15.19
N LEU A 115 26.40 -10.12 -15.31
CA LEU A 115 27.31 -9.74 -16.38
C LEU A 115 28.76 -9.84 -15.91
N ASN A 116 29.65 -10.32 -16.77
CA ASN A 116 31.07 -10.44 -16.50
C ASN A 116 31.90 -9.85 -17.64
N ILE A 117 32.90 -9.03 -17.30
CA ILE A 117 33.88 -8.47 -18.23
C ILE A 117 35.27 -8.68 -17.62
N ARG A 118 36.18 -9.36 -18.33
CA ARG A 118 37.51 -9.70 -17.81
C ARG A 118 38.61 -9.65 -18.85
N LEU A 119 39.81 -9.30 -18.40
CA LEU A 119 41.01 -9.50 -19.19
C LEU A 119 41.31 -11.01 -19.33
N SER A 120 41.66 -11.45 -20.53
CA SER A 120 42.09 -12.84 -20.74
C SER A 120 43.36 -13.13 -19.96
N ARG A 121 43.39 -14.24 -19.21
CA ARG A 121 44.58 -14.71 -18.47
C ARG A 121 45.70 -15.21 -19.39
N LYS A 122 45.34 -15.55 -20.62
CA LYS A 122 46.24 -16.07 -21.64
C LYS A 122 46.06 -15.31 -22.94
N ASP A 123 47.15 -15.07 -23.64
CA ASP A 123 47.16 -14.50 -24.98
C ASP A 123 46.71 -15.54 -26.03
N GLU A 124 46.75 -15.15 -27.31
CA GLU A 124 46.34 -16.00 -28.44
C GLU A 124 47.20 -17.28 -28.57
N ASN A 125 48.43 -17.25 -28.05
CA ASN A 125 49.36 -18.38 -28.04
C ASN A 125 49.27 -19.22 -26.76
N GLY A 126 48.33 -18.92 -25.87
CA GLY A 126 48.16 -19.62 -24.60
C GLY A 126 49.16 -19.25 -23.50
N LYS A 127 50.00 -18.23 -23.72
CA LYS A 127 50.98 -17.72 -22.75
C LYS A 127 50.30 -16.75 -21.79
N LYS A 128 50.79 -16.68 -20.55
CA LYS A 128 50.28 -15.76 -19.51
C LYS A 128 50.36 -14.30 -19.99
N THR A 129 49.27 -13.55 -19.86
CA THR A 129 49.23 -12.11 -20.17
C THR A 129 50.01 -11.29 -19.14
N GLU A 130 50.51 -10.14 -19.56
CA GLU A 130 51.28 -9.24 -18.70
C GLU A 130 50.42 -8.56 -17.62
N ASN A 131 51.07 -8.03 -16.59
CA ASN A 131 50.41 -7.18 -15.61
C ASN A 131 50.06 -5.84 -16.26
N VAL A 132 48.81 -5.42 -16.09
CA VAL A 132 48.27 -4.19 -16.68
C VAL A 132 48.08 -3.13 -15.62
N GLY A 133 48.15 -1.85 -15.99
CA GLY A 133 47.82 -0.76 -15.07
C GLY A 133 46.33 -0.75 -14.71
N ILE A 134 46.00 -0.11 -13.59
CA ILE A 134 44.60 0.00 -13.10
C ILE A 134 43.69 0.79 -14.04
N GLU A 135 44.24 1.55 -15.00
CA GLU A 135 43.52 2.34 -16.02
C GLU A 135 42.56 1.46 -16.84
N LEU A 136 42.89 0.18 -17.04
CA LEU A 136 42.00 -0.79 -17.70
C LEU A 136 40.63 -0.92 -17.02
N LEU A 137 40.54 -0.68 -15.71
CA LEU A 137 39.26 -0.71 -15.00
C LEU A 137 38.34 0.43 -15.45
N GLY A 138 38.89 1.59 -15.80
CA GLY A 138 38.12 2.70 -16.37
C GLY A 138 37.52 2.33 -17.73
N GLU A 139 38.27 1.57 -18.53
CA GLU A 139 37.81 1.07 -19.83
C GLU A 139 36.67 0.05 -19.70
N PHE A 140 36.64 -0.75 -18.63
CA PHE A 140 35.53 -1.66 -18.36
C PHE A 140 34.23 -0.94 -17.97
N ASN A 141 34.31 0.31 -17.49
CA ASN A 141 33.17 1.12 -17.07
C ASN A 141 33.11 2.48 -17.80
N ARG A 142 33.41 2.49 -19.11
CA ARG A 142 33.28 3.70 -19.93
C ARG A 142 31.88 4.31 -19.79
N GLU A 143 31.85 5.63 -19.61
CA GLU A 143 30.62 6.41 -19.44
C GLU A 143 29.76 5.96 -18.23
N ASN A 144 30.36 5.29 -17.24
CA ASN A 144 29.70 4.75 -16.05
C ASN A 144 28.54 3.76 -16.34
N ARG A 145 28.56 3.08 -17.50
CA ARG A 145 27.47 2.17 -17.92
C ARG A 145 27.22 0.98 -17.00
N LEU A 146 28.21 0.57 -16.19
CA LEU A 146 28.03 -0.49 -15.20
C LEU A 146 27.31 -0.03 -13.93
N ILE A 147 26.96 1.26 -13.83
CA ILE A 147 26.07 1.80 -12.81
C ILE A 147 24.69 1.99 -13.43
N ILE A 148 23.74 1.16 -13.03
CA ILE A 148 22.37 1.21 -13.52
C ILE A 148 21.57 2.15 -12.62
N GLU A 149 21.16 3.28 -13.18
CA GLU A 149 20.14 4.14 -12.62
C GLU A 149 18.78 3.51 -12.86
N GLY A 150 18.11 3.10 -11.79
CA GLY A 150 16.85 2.36 -11.88
C GLY A 150 15.67 3.05 -11.23
N GLY A 151 14.48 2.82 -11.79
CA GLY A 151 13.22 3.31 -11.24
C GLY A 151 12.68 2.44 -10.10
N ASP A 152 11.38 2.54 -9.84
CA ASP A 152 10.72 1.92 -8.68
C ASP A 152 10.90 0.41 -8.58
N ARG A 153 10.99 -0.29 -9.73
CA ARG A 153 11.12 -1.75 -9.78
C ARG A 153 12.56 -2.24 -9.64
N TYR A 154 13.53 -1.36 -9.83
CA TYR A 154 14.93 -1.73 -9.69
C TYR A 154 15.25 -1.96 -8.23
N LEU A 155 15.79 -3.14 -7.93
CA LEU A 155 16.13 -3.55 -6.57
C LEU A 155 17.54 -3.08 -6.19
N GLY A 156 18.44 -3.02 -7.17
CA GLY A 156 19.82 -2.57 -7.00
C GLY A 156 20.84 -3.52 -7.63
N GLN A 157 22.12 -3.24 -7.36
CA GLN A 157 23.25 -3.99 -7.90
C GLN A 157 24.41 -4.14 -6.92
N THR A 158 25.20 -5.18 -7.14
CA THR A 158 26.56 -5.32 -6.60
C THR A 158 27.56 -5.42 -7.74
N LEU A 159 28.61 -4.61 -7.67
CA LEU A 159 29.79 -4.76 -8.51
C LEU A 159 30.89 -5.45 -7.73
N LEU A 160 31.43 -6.52 -8.29
CA LEU A 160 32.57 -7.25 -7.73
C LEU A 160 33.74 -7.12 -8.69
N ILE A 161 34.74 -6.35 -8.29
CA ILE A 161 36.02 -6.20 -8.99
C ILE A 161 37.01 -7.17 -8.37
N THR A 162 37.59 -8.04 -9.20
CA THR A 162 38.60 -9.01 -8.80
C THR A 162 39.85 -8.82 -9.63
N ALA A 163 41.01 -8.99 -9.00
CA ALA A 163 42.28 -9.02 -9.71
C ALA A 163 43.30 -9.80 -8.91
N TRP A 164 44.30 -10.37 -9.58
CA TRP A 164 45.41 -11.03 -8.90
C TRP A 164 46.49 -10.01 -8.58
N LEU A 165 47.08 -10.13 -7.38
CA LEU A 165 48.25 -9.34 -7.02
C LEU A 165 49.48 -9.90 -7.74
N PRO A 166 50.22 -9.07 -8.49
CA PRO A 166 51.60 -9.36 -8.86
C PRO A 166 52.45 -9.71 -7.62
N GLU A 167 53.54 -10.47 -7.80
CA GLU A 167 54.38 -10.94 -6.68
C GLU A 167 54.87 -9.79 -5.78
N GLU A 168 55.23 -8.66 -6.37
CA GLU A 168 55.66 -7.42 -5.68
C GLU A 168 54.61 -6.84 -4.72
N HIS A 169 53.33 -7.14 -4.94
CA HIS A 169 52.22 -6.63 -4.13
C HIS A 169 51.67 -7.67 -3.13
N LYS A 170 52.03 -8.95 -3.26
CA LYS A 170 51.44 -10.02 -2.42
C LYS A 170 51.82 -9.94 -0.95
N GLN A 171 53.00 -9.43 -0.62
CA GLN A 171 53.47 -9.30 0.77
C GLN A 171 53.19 -7.93 1.38
N GLN A 172 52.56 -7.02 0.62
CA GLN A 172 52.24 -5.69 1.10
C GLN A 172 51.20 -5.75 2.23
N ASP A 173 51.26 -4.74 3.09
CA ASP A 173 50.36 -4.62 4.23
C ASP A 173 48.93 -4.22 3.80
N GLN A 174 48.02 -4.28 4.75
CA GLN A 174 46.61 -3.95 4.52
C GLN A 174 46.41 -2.48 4.15
N LYS A 175 47.23 -1.56 4.66
CA LYS A 175 47.14 -0.13 4.37
C LYS A 175 47.47 0.17 2.91
N TYR A 176 48.54 -0.43 2.39
CA TYR A 176 48.91 -0.36 0.98
C TYR A 176 47.80 -0.93 0.09
N LEU A 177 47.27 -2.10 0.45
CA LEU A 177 46.24 -2.78 -0.34
C LEU A 177 44.91 -2.03 -0.32
N LYS A 178 44.57 -1.38 0.79
CA LYS A 178 43.42 -0.46 0.85
C LYS A 178 43.63 0.74 -0.08
N ASN A 179 44.81 1.36 -0.07
CA ASN A 179 45.11 2.46 -1.00
C ASN A 179 45.03 2.01 -2.47
N LEU A 180 45.47 0.78 -2.76
CA LEU A 180 45.31 0.19 -4.09
C LEU A 180 43.83 0.00 -4.46
N ALA A 181 43.01 -0.51 -3.53
CA ALA A 181 41.56 -0.65 -3.73
C ALA A 181 40.89 0.71 -3.95
N ASP A 182 41.24 1.71 -3.15
CA ASP A 182 40.75 3.08 -3.29
C ASP A 182 41.11 3.63 -4.68
N ASN A 183 42.36 3.45 -5.14
CA ASN A 183 42.76 3.88 -6.48
C ASN A 183 42.01 3.12 -7.59
N CYS A 184 41.80 1.82 -7.45
CA CYS A 184 40.97 1.04 -8.38
C CYS A 184 39.54 1.59 -8.45
N LEU A 185 38.94 1.92 -7.30
CA LEU A 185 37.61 2.53 -7.25
C LEU A 185 37.58 3.91 -7.92
N LYS A 186 38.59 4.76 -7.68
CA LYS A 186 38.69 6.08 -8.33
C LYS A 186 38.80 5.97 -9.84
N THR A 187 39.59 5.02 -10.34
CA THR A 187 39.74 4.78 -11.77
C THR A 187 38.47 4.19 -12.39
N PHE A 188 37.80 3.27 -11.69
CA PHE A 188 36.57 2.64 -12.15
C PHE A 188 35.35 3.57 -12.07
N LEU A 189 35.32 4.50 -11.11
CA LEU A 189 34.31 5.56 -10.93
C LEU A 189 34.99 6.93 -10.72
N PRO A 190 35.34 7.62 -11.81
CA PRO A 190 36.05 8.90 -11.76
C PRO A 190 35.26 10.00 -11.04
N ASN A 191 33.93 10.05 -11.22
CA ASN A 191 33.09 11.07 -10.60
C ASN A 191 33.00 10.89 -9.07
N GLU A 192 33.47 11.89 -8.32
CA GLU A 192 33.51 11.86 -6.85
C GLU A 192 32.12 11.81 -6.22
N SER A 193 31.12 12.51 -6.78
CA SER A 193 29.77 12.58 -6.21
C SER A 193 29.04 11.23 -6.21
N ASN A 194 29.43 10.31 -7.12
CA ASN A 194 28.81 8.99 -7.27
C ASN A 194 29.65 7.88 -6.60
N ARG A 195 30.78 8.24 -5.97
CA ARG A 195 31.74 7.25 -5.48
C ARG A 195 31.34 6.80 -4.06
N PRO A 196 31.08 5.50 -3.83
CA PRO A 196 30.69 5.01 -2.51
C PRO A 196 31.83 5.17 -1.50
N HIS A 197 31.47 5.49 -0.25
CA HIS A 197 32.44 5.49 0.85
C HIS A 197 32.86 4.08 1.23
N PHE A 198 34.08 3.97 1.78
CA PHE A 198 34.57 2.73 2.35
C PHE A 198 33.68 2.28 3.53
N ASN A 199 33.23 1.02 3.50
CA ASN A 199 32.37 0.44 4.54
C ASN A 199 33.15 -0.50 5.46
N GLY A 200 34.10 -1.25 4.92
CA GLY A 200 34.88 -2.22 5.70
C GLY A 200 35.80 -3.05 4.83
N ASP A 201 36.63 -3.86 5.49
CA ASP A 201 37.50 -4.82 4.83
C ASP A 201 37.56 -6.13 5.63
N SER A 202 38.07 -7.18 4.98
CA SER A 202 38.30 -8.48 5.60
C SER A 202 39.34 -9.27 4.82
N LEU A 203 39.69 -10.45 5.34
CA LEU A 203 40.43 -11.49 4.65
C LEU A 203 39.49 -12.65 4.35
N LEU A 204 39.32 -12.96 3.06
CA LEU A 204 38.52 -14.07 2.60
C LEU A 204 39.35 -14.98 1.69
N PHE A 205 39.44 -16.27 2.01
CA PHE A 205 40.31 -17.25 1.35
C PHE A 205 41.81 -16.87 1.39
N GLY A 206 42.21 -16.21 2.48
CA GLY A 206 43.56 -15.65 2.65
C GLY A 206 43.87 -14.48 1.72
N SER A 207 42.84 -13.85 1.13
CA SER A 207 42.97 -12.74 0.19
C SER A 207 42.16 -11.52 0.66
N PRO A 208 42.72 -10.30 0.57
CA PRO A 208 42.06 -9.08 1.04
C PRO A 208 40.87 -8.69 0.18
N ILE A 209 39.75 -8.38 0.83
CA ILE A 209 38.52 -7.88 0.23
C ILE A 209 38.11 -6.57 0.92
N PHE A 210 37.69 -5.59 0.12
CA PHE A 210 37.28 -4.25 0.55
C PHE A 210 35.86 -3.98 0.08
N GLU A 211 34.99 -3.53 0.99
CA GLU A 211 33.60 -3.16 0.71
C GLU A 211 33.44 -1.64 0.70
N TYR A 212 32.72 -1.15 -0.30
CA TYR A 212 32.30 0.23 -0.45
C TYR A 212 30.78 0.30 -0.64
N GLY A 213 30.18 1.32 -0.03
CA GLY A 213 28.75 1.61 -0.11
C GLY A 213 28.06 1.33 1.23
N SER A 214 27.47 2.36 1.82
CA SER A 214 26.79 2.25 3.11
C SER A 214 25.33 1.88 2.95
N THR A 215 24.82 1.03 3.83
CA THR A 215 23.39 0.72 3.90
C THR A 215 22.54 1.81 4.56
N SER A 216 23.17 2.78 5.24
CA SER A 216 22.49 3.85 5.98
C SER A 216 22.23 5.12 5.17
N GLN A 217 22.84 5.27 3.98
CA GLN A 217 22.68 6.45 3.14
C GLN A 217 21.52 6.29 2.16
N LEU A 218 20.75 7.37 1.95
CA LEU A 218 19.60 7.42 1.05
C LEU A 218 19.69 8.65 0.13
N PRO A 219 19.67 8.49 -1.21
CA PRO A 219 19.66 7.22 -1.95
C PRO A 219 20.94 6.42 -1.69
N ASN A 220 20.84 5.08 -1.74
CA ASN A 220 21.96 4.22 -1.37
C ASN A 220 22.98 4.21 -2.52
N PRO A 221 24.26 4.55 -2.26
CA PRO A 221 25.30 4.47 -3.28
C PRO A 221 25.48 3.02 -3.78
N PRO A 222 26.10 2.82 -4.96
CA PRO A 222 26.34 1.48 -5.48
C PRO A 222 27.17 0.65 -4.50
N HIS A 223 26.78 -0.61 -4.30
CA HIS A 223 27.53 -1.57 -3.49
C HIS A 223 28.67 -2.17 -4.32
N ILE A 224 29.91 -1.93 -3.90
CA ILE A 224 31.11 -2.33 -4.64
C ILE A 224 32.05 -3.11 -3.73
N LEU A 225 32.47 -4.29 -4.20
CA LEU A 225 33.47 -5.13 -3.57
C LEU A 225 34.72 -5.16 -4.44
N ILE A 226 35.89 -4.91 -3.84
CA ILE A 226 37.20 -5.04 -4.50
C ILE A 226 37.97 -6.15 -3.80
N TRP A 227 38.28 -7.22 -4.52
CA TRP A 227 38.92 -8.41 -3.96
C TRP A 227 40.21 -8.75 -4.71
N PHE A 228 41.34 -8.66 -4.00
CA PHE A 228 42.65 -8.97 -4.58
C PHE A 228 43.13 -10.37 -4.23
N PHE A 229 43.41 -11.20 -5.22
CA PHE A 229 43.82 -12.58 -5.01
C PHE A 229 45.32 -12.66 -4.76
N ARG A 230 45.69 -13.10 -3.55
CA ARG A 230 47.08 -13.46 -3.19
C ARG A 230 47.47 -14.82 -3.75
N ASN A 231 46.52 -15.73 -3.84
CA ASN A 231 46.74 -17.13 -4.17
C ASN A 231 45.69 -17.66 -5.15
N SER A 232 45.99 -18.80 -5.77
CA SER A 232 45.10 -19.42 -6.75
C SER A 232 43.89 -20.14 -6.15
N GLU A 233 43.93 -20.39 -4.85
CA GLU A 233 42.85 -21.03 -4.13
C GLU A 233 41.66 -20.09 -3.96
N THR A 234 41.91 -18.79 -3.77
CA THR A 234 40.88 -17.76 -3.72
C THR A 234 39.99 -17.80 -4.97
N ASP A 235 40.59 -17.87 -6.16
CA ASP A 235 39.86 -17.96 -7.44
C ASP A 235 39.07 -19.27 -7.59
N LYS A 236 39.56 -20.38 -7.02
CA LYS A 236 38.82 -21.66 -7.01
C LYS A 236 37.62 -21.60 -6.06
N LYS A 237 37.83 -21.15 -4.82
CA LYS A 237 36.78 -21.03 -3.80
C LYS A 237 35.71 -20.01 -4.21
N LEU A 238 36.08 -18.86 -4.79
CA LEU A 238 35.12 -17.90 -5.33
C LEU A 238 34.20 -18.54 -6.38
N ARG A 239 34.77 -19.33 -7.30
CA ARG A 239 33.97 -20.03 -8.33
C ARG A 239 32.94 -20.99 -7.75
N GLN A 240 33.28 -21.66 -6.65
CA GLN A 240 32.36 -22.56 -5.94
C GLN A 240 31.23 -21.79 -5.26
N CYS A 241 31.49 -20.54 -4.85
CA CYS A 241 30.54 -19.72 -4.10
C CYS A 241 29.62 -18.85 -4.96
N TYR A 242 29.85 -18.73 -6.27
CA TYR A 242 29.07 -17.83 -7.13
C TYR A 242 27.55 -18.02 -7.04
N PRO A 243 27.00 -19.27 -7.02
CA PRO A 243 25.56 -19.45 -6.87
C PRO A 243 25.01 -18.82 -5.59
N GLN A 244 25.70 -19.04 -4.46
CA GLN A 244 25.31 -18.51 -3.16
C GLN A 244 25.50 -17.00 -3.10
N LEU A 245 26.61 -16.46 -3.61
CA LEU A 245 26.88 -15.02 -3.66
C LEU A 245 25.82 -14.27 -4.48
N LEU A 246 25.40 -14.83 -5.61
CA LEU A 246 24.37 -14.23 -6.46
C LEU A 246 23.04 -14.09 -5.70
N GLU A 247 22.59 -15.15 -5.03
CA GLU A 247 21.37 -15.11 -4.20
C GLU A 247 21.54 -14.25 -2.94
N LEU A 248 22.72 -14.27 -2.33
CA LEU A 248 23.07 -13.43 -1.19
C LEU A 248 22.93 -11.94 -1.55
N PHE A 249 23.50 -11.52 -2.67
CA PHE A 249 23.36 -10.15 -3.16
C PHE A 249 21.91 -9.84 -3.55
N PHE A 250 21.17 -10.79 -4.15
CA PHE A 250 19.76 -10.61 -4.44
C PHE A 250 18.93 -10.26 -3.19
N TYR A 251 19.06 -11.06 -2.12
CA TYR A 251 18.32 -10.81 -0.88
C TYR A 251 18.77 -9.53 -0.17
N ARG A 252 20.06 -9.18 -0.23
CA ARG A 252 20.57 -7.88 0.26
C ARG A 252 19.81 -6.71 -0.39
N HIS A 253 19.66 -6.74 -1.72
CA HIS A 253 19.02 -5.65 -2.45
C HIS A 253 17.49 -5.64 -2.25
N LYS A 254 16.85 -6.80 -2.09
CA LYS A 254 15.44 -6.86 -1.65
C LYS A 254 15.21 -6.19 -0.30
N VAL A 255 16.07 -6.46 0.68
CA VAL A 255 16.00 -5.82 2.02
C VAL A 255 16.19 -4.31 1.91
N ILE A 256 17.23 -3.86 1.21
CA ILE A 256 17.53 -2.42 1.07
C ILE A 256 16.39 -1.69 0.35
N LYS A 257 15.86 -2.26 -0.74
CA LYS A 257 14.74 -1.66 -1.46
C LYS A 257 13.48 -1.60 -0.60
N ALA A 258 13.18 -2.66 0.16
CA ALA A 258 12.06 -2.66 1.10
C ALA A 258 12.23 -1.57 2.18
N PHE A 259 13.45 -1.37 2.68
CA PHE A 259 13.74 -0.29 3.63
C PHE A 259 13.56 1.09 2.98
N GLN A 260 14.08 1.33 1.78
CA GLN A 260 13.86 2.56 1.02
C GLN A 260 12.36 2.87 0.84
N ASN A 261 11.58 1.88 0.42
CA ASN A 261 10.13 2.01 0.27
C ASN A 261 9.45 2.32 1.62
N SER A 262 9.91 1.72 2.72
CA SER A 262 9.42 2.04 4.06
C SER A 262 9.67 3.50 4.43
N ARG A 263 10.80 4.10 4.01
CA ARG A 263 11.10 5.51 4.28
C ARG A 263 10.17 6.44 3.52
N ALA A 264 9.87 6.12 2.26
CA ALA A 264 8.89 6.86 1.47
C ALA A 264 7.48 6.79 2.09
N VAL A 265 7.06 5.60 2.54
CA VAL A 265 5.79 5.41 3.26
C VAL A 265 5.77 6.16 4.59
N TYR A 266 6.86 6.11 5.37
CA TYR A 266 6.99 6.87 6.62
C TYR A 266 6.79 8.38 6.40
N LYS A 267 7.44 8.94 5.37
CA LYS A 267 7.28 10.36 5.03
C LYS A 267 5.81 10.71 4.74
N GLN A 268 5.15 9.91 3.90
CA GLN A 268 3.72 10.12 3.60
C GLN A 268 2.83 9.94 4.82
N LEU A 269 3.17 9.01 5.72
CA LEU A 269 2.44 8.76 6.95
C LEU A 269 2.55 9.94 7.91
N ASN A 270 3.75 10.50 8.06
CA ASN A 270 3.98 11.71 8.85
C ASN A 270 3.22 12.92 8.29
N GLU A 271 3.29 13.16 6.98
CA GLU A 271 2.53 14.23 6.31
C GLU A 271 1.01 14.05 6.48
N THR A 272 0.52 12.80 6.48
CA THR A 272 -0.90 12.51 6.70
C THR A 272 -1.29 12.73 8.16
N TYR A 273 -0.41 12.37 9.09
CA TYR A 273 -0.58 12.60 10.51
C TYR A 273 -0.69 14.10 10.84
N GLU A 274 0.21 14.93 10.30
CA GLU A 274 0.18 16.39 10.48
C GLU A 274 -1.12 17.00 9.95
N LYS A 275 -1.63 16.53 8.80
CA LYS A 275 -2.92 16.97 8.25
C LYS A 275 -4.09 16.58 9.15
N ILE A 276 -4.04 15.41 9.77
CA ILE A 276 -5.05 14.97 10.74
C ILE A 276 -5.04 15.90 11.95
N GLU A 277 -3.86 16.18 12.53
CA GLU A 277 -3.75 17.09 13.68
C GLU A 277 -4.28 18.48 13.33
N GLN A 278 -3.96 19.01 12.15
CA GLN A 278 -4.49 20.30 11.69
C GLN A 278 -6.03 20.31 11.58
N GLU A 279 -6.64 19.25 11.03
CA GLU A 279 -8.10 19.15 10.94
C GLU A 279 -8.76 19.00 12.33
N ILE A 280 -8.09 18.35 13.29
CA ILE A 280 -8.55 18.27 14.68
C ILE A 280 -8.44 19.63 15.37
N ASP A 281 -7.33 20.33 15.23
CA ASP A 281 -7.12 21.65 15.85
C ASP A 281 -8.10 22.68 15.30
N ASN A 282 -8.37 22.64 13.99
CA ASN A 282 -9.40 23.48 13.35
C ASN A 282 -10.81 23.21 13.88
N SER A 283 -11.06 22.05 14.52
CA SER A 283 -12.36 21.72 15.11
C SER A 283 -12.55 22.28 16.53
N GLN A 284 -11.49 22.61 17.25
CA GLN A 284 -11.56 23.10 18.64
C GLN A 284 -12.25 24.47 18.81
N PRO A 285 -12.07 25.47 17.93
CA PRO A 285 -12.73 26.79 18.06
C PRO A 285 -14.26 26.75 17.95
N LEU A 286 -14.81 25.68 17.37
CA LEU A 286 -16.24 25.50 17.13
C LEU A 286 -16.99 24.94 18.35
N VAL A 287 -16.26 24.61 19.43
CA VAL A 287 -16.82 24.09 20.69
C VAL A 287 -17.17 25.23 21.66
N GLY A 288 -17.08 26.50 21.22
CA GLY A 288 -17.52 27.68 21.97
C GLY A 288 -19.01 28.00 21.76
N ASP A 289 -19.59 28.74 22.72
CA ASP A 289 -21.03 29.03 22.98
C ASP A 289 -21.93 29.51 21.81
N SER A 290 -21.49 29.54 20.56
CA SER A 290 -22.34 29.85 19.41
C SER A 290 -22.83 28.59 18.71
N SER A 291 -24.01 28.12 19.07
CA SER A 291 -24.78 27.11 18.33
C SER A 291 -25.32 27.71 17.03
N SER A 292 -24.52 27.74 15.96
CA SER A 292 -24.96 28.20 14.63
C SER A 292 -25.00 27.06 13.61
N ILE A 293 -25.91 27.17 12.62
CA ILE A 293 -26.05 26.24 11.49
C ILE A 293 -24.76 26.18 10.63
N GLU A 294 -23.96 27.24 10.65
CA GLU A 294 -22.66 27.31 9.96
C GLU A 294 -21.64 26.37 10.62
N ASP A 295 -21.62 26.28 11.95
CA ASP A 295 -20.74 25.39 12.72
C ASP A 295 -21.07 23.92 12.44
N PHE A 296 -22.35 23.57 12.37
CA PHE A 296 -22.80 22.21 12.02
C PHE A 296 -22.36 21.77 10.62
N THR A 297 -22.51 22.66 9.65
CA THR A 297 -22.07 22.42 8.27
C THR A 297 -20.56 22.21 8.22
N HIS A 298 -19.82 22.97 9.01
CA HIS A 298 -18.37 22.88 9.09
C HIS A 298 -17.91 21.56 9.74
N PHE A 299 -18.54 21.12 10.83
CA PHE A 299 -18.25 19.82 11.46
C PHE A 299 -18.45 18.64 10.51
N ASN A 300 -19.50 18.63 9.68
CA ASN A 300 -19.71 17.57 8.69
C ASN A 300 -18.61 17.51 7.61
N ILE A 301 -18.10 18.67 7.19
CA ILE A 301 -16.97 18.75 6.25
C ILE A 301 -15.71 18.19 6.89
N ILE A 302 -15.40 18.61 8.12
CA ILE A 302 -14.24 18.12 8.89
C ILE A 302 -14.35 16.60 9.06
N LEU A 303 -15.52 16.09 9.46
CA LEU A 303 -15.74 14.66 9.64
C LEU A 303 -15.49 13.88 8.35
N LYS A 304 -15.97 14.36 7.20
CA LYS A 304 -15.73 13.71 5.90
C LYS A 304 -14.23 13.66 5.56
N ARG A 305 -13.49 14.74 5.81
CA ARG A 305 -12.04 14.81 5.59
C ARG A 305 -11.27 13.88 6.52
N LEU A 306 -11.56 13.90 7.82
CA LEU A 306 -10.91 13.04 8.81
C LEU A 306 -11.11 11.55 8.49
N ASN A 307 -12.30 11.14 8.04
CA ASN A 307 -12.54 9.75 7.63
C ASN A 307 -11.70 9.34 6.40
N GLN A 308 -11.58 10.23 5.40
CA GLN A 308 -10.75 9.97 4.21
C GLN A 308 -9.26 9.87 4.58
N LEU A 309 -8.77 10.82 5.39
CA LEU A 309 -7.40 10.80 5.91
C LEU A 309 -7.15 9.56 6.76
N GLY A 310 -8.10 9.15 7.62
CA GLY A 310 -8.00 7.95 8.44
C GLY A 310 -7.87 6.66 7.63
N PHE A 311 -8.64 6.50 6.55
CA PHE A 311 -8.50 5.34 5.66
C PHE A 311 -7.13 5.30 4.98
N TYR A 312 -6.64 6.45 4.51
CA TYR A 312 -5.33 6.55 3.89
C TYR A 312 -4.21 6.28 4.90
N TYR A 313 -4.32 6.84 6.10
CA TYR A 313 -3.43 6.61 7.24
C TYR A 313 -3.33 5.12 7.60
N ALA A 314 -4.47 4.43 7.75
CA ALA A 314 -4.52 2.99 8.00
C ALA A 314 -3.85 2.17 6.88
N THR A 315 -4.01 2.62 5.63
CA THR A 315 -3.35 2.00 4.47
C THR A 315 -1.83 2.13 4.56
N LEU A 316 -1.32 3.34 4.86
CA LEU A 316 0.10 3.61 5.02
C LEU A 316 0.71 2.82 6.19
N MET A 317 0.00 2.76 7.33
CA MET A 317 0.39 1.92 8.48
C MET A 317 0.54 0.45 8.08
N ARG A 318 -0.45 -0.11 7.37
CA ARG A 318 -0.39 -1.48 6.86
C ARG A 318 0.79 -1.70 5.91
N LEU A 319 1.08 -0.74 5.04
CA LEU A 319 2.26 -0.82 4.15
C LEU A 319 3.57 -0.83 4.95
N LEU A 320 3.67 -0.02 6.01
CA LEU A 320 4.85 0.02 6.86
C LEU A 320 5.10 -1.33 7.56
N TYR A 321 4.05 -1.97 8.09
CA TYR A 321 4.09 -3.35 8.59
C TYR A 321 4.55 -4.35 7.51
N ASN A 322 4.00 -4.26 6.29
CA ASN A 322 4.36 -5.14 5.20
C ASN A 322 5.84 -5.01 4.80
N TRP A 323 6.39 -3.79 4.82
CA TRP A 323 7.80 -3.57 4.54
C TRP A 323 8.70 -4.15 5.63
N ARG A 324 8.33 -4.02 6.91
CA ARG A 324 9.04 -4.67 8.00
C ARG A 324 9.08 -6.20 7.82
N ASN A 325 7.94 -6.80 7.49
CA ASN A 325 7.86 -8.25 7.24
C ASN A 325 8.65 -8.68 6.01
N THR A 326 8.66 -7.86 4.95
CA THR A 326 9.45 -8.10 3.75
C THR A 326 10.94 -8.08 4.07
N ILE A 327 11.41 -7.15 4.91
CA ILE A 327 12.79 -7.11 5.39
C ILE A 327 13.11 -8.38 6.19
N ALA A 328 12.26 -8.73 7.17
CA ALA A 328 12.46 -9.91 8.01
C ALA A 328 12.59 -11.20 7.18
N SER A 329 11.68 -11.41 6.22
CA SER A 329 11.69 -12.60 5.37
C SER A 329 12.92 -12.68 4.48
N ASN A 330 13.33 -11.56 3.85
CA ASN A 330 14.52 -11.57 3.00
C ASN A 330 15.82 -11.61 3.81
N ALA A 331 15.85 -11.06 5.03
CA ALA A 331 16.98 -11.21 5.95
C ALA A 331 17.16 -12.67 6.39
N GLN A 332 16.07 -13.40 6.65
CA GLN A 332 16.14 -14.84 6.91
C GLN A 332 16.74 -15.59 5.71
N LYS A 333 16.25 -15.33 4.49
CA LYS A 333 16.78 -15.96 3.27
C LYS A 333 18.25 -15.61 3.03
N TYR A 334 18.66 -14.39 3.36
CA TYR A 334 20.06 -13.98 3.34
C TYR A 334 20.90 -14.81 4.31
N ASN A 335 20.43 -15.01 5.54
CA ASN A 335 21.10 -15.85 6.54
C ASN A 335 21.19 -17.31 6.12
N GLU A 336 20.14 -17.87 5.54
CA GLU A 336 20.19 -19.23 4.98
C GLU A 336 21.27 -19.38 3.90
N LYS A 337 21.51 -18.34 3.09
CA LYS A 337 22.62 -18.33 2.12
C LYS A 337 23.98 -18.18 2.79
N LEU A 338 24.08 -17.40 3.87
CA LEU A 338 25.30 -17.33 4.68
C LEU A 338 25.64 -18.69 5.32
N GLU A 339 24.66 -19.38 5.89
CA GLU A 339 24.86 -20.71 6.48
C GLU A 339 25.31 -21.73 5.43
N GLN A 340 24.76 -21.65 4.21
CA GLN A 340 25.22 -22.46 3.07
C GLN A 340 26.67 -22.13 2.70
N LEU A 341 27.06 -20.85 2.69
CA LEU A 341 28.46 -20.44 2.47
C LEU A 341 29.38 -20.94 3.59
N SER A 342 28.99 -20.79 4.85
CA SER A 342 29.74 -21.30 6.01
C SER A 342 29.90 -22.82 5.96
N SER A 343 28.89 -23.55 5.50
CA SER A 343 28.97 -25.01 5.34
C SER A 343 29.93 -25.42 4.23
N LEU A 344 30.02 -24.65 3.15
CA LEU A 344 31.01 -24.85 2.09
C LEU A 344 32.41 -24.44 2.54
N LEU A 345 32.53 -23.59 3.57
CA LEU A 345 33.76 -22.90 3.97
C LEU A 345 33.87 -22.77 5.51
N PRO A 346 34.06 -23.88 6.25
CA PRO A 346 33.89 -23.90 7.71
C PRO A 346 34.86 -23.02 8.50
N GLU A 347 36.04 -22.73 7.93
CA GLU A 347 37.13 -22.01 8.60
C GLU A 347 37.25 -20.53 8.17
N GLU A 348 36.39 -20.07 7.25
CA GLU A 348 36.53 -18.75 6.65
C GLU A 348 35.75 -17.68 7.42
N ASN A 349 36.36 -16.50 7.55
CA ASN A 349 35.71 -15.36 8.17
C ASN A 349 34.76 -14.67 7.17
N LEU A 350 33.46 -14.83 7.37
CA LEU A 350 32.40 -14.21 6.54
C LEU A 350 31.87 -12.89 7.12
N SER A 351 32.60 -12.23 8.04
CA SER A 351 32.17 -11.00 8.72
C SER A 351 31.68 -9.90 7.77
N ILE A 352 32.37 -9.74 6.63
CA ILE A 352 32.05 -8.75 5.59
C ILE A 352 30.63 -8.95 5.02
N PHE A 353 30.07 -10.15 5.12
CA PHE A 353 28.70 -10.44 4.71
C PHE A 353 27.74 -10.54 5.92
N SER A 354 28.17 -11.15 7.02
CA SER A 354 27.30 -11.32 8.19
C SER A 354 26.92 -9.99 8.85
N ASP A 355 27.78 -8.97 8.79
CA ASP A 355 27.52 -7.65 9.35
C ASP A 355 26.23 -7.01 8.80
N PHE A 356 25.93 -7.20 7.52
CA PHE A 356 24.68 -6.72 6.92
C PHE A 356 23.44 -7.32 7.60
N SER A 357 23.46 -8.63 7.83
CA SER A 357 22.35 -9.33 8.45
C SER A 357 22.20 -9.01 9.94
N GLN A 358 23.31 -8.95 10.67
CA GLN A 358 23.32 -8.80 12.12
C GLN A 358 23.10 -7.36 12.56
N LYS A 359 23.58 -6.38 11.77
CA LYS A 359 23.49 -4.97 12.11
C LYS A 359 22.40 -4.29 11.28
N SER A 360 22.58 -4.18 9.97
CA SER A 360 21.69 -3.37 9.12
C SER A 360 20.25 -3.91 9.08
N CYS A 361 20.07 -5.21 8.83
CA CYS A 361 18.72 -5.78 8.75
C CYS A 361 17.96 -5.67 10.07
N TYR A 362 18.66 -5.81 11.20
CA TYR A 362 18.08 -5.63 12.53
C TYR A 362 17.69 -4.17 12.77
N GLN A 363 18.61 -3.23 12.52
CA GLN A 363 18.37 -1.80 12.69
C GLN A 363 17.18 -1.31 11.86
N PHE A 364 17.07 -1.75 10.60
CA PHE A 364 15.93 -1.40 9.75
C PHE A 364 14.59 -1.87 10.33
N GLN A 365 14.55 -3.09 10.86
CA GLN A 365 13.33 -3.64 11.45
C GLN A 365 12.94 -2.95 12.76
N GLU A 366 13.91 -2.63 13.62
CA GLU A 366 13.64 -1.91 14.87
C GLU A 366 13.26 -0.46 14.62
N GLN A 367 13.87 0.20 13.64
CA GLN A 367 13.46 1.55 13.24
C GLN A 367 11.99 1.55 12.77
N ILE A 368 11.63 0.67 11.84
CA ILE A 368 10.24 0.59 11.37
C ILE A 368 9.28 0.23 12.51
N LYS A 369 9.69 -0.64 13.43
CA LYS A 369 8.89 -1.02 14.60
C LYS A 369 8.62 0.18 15.51
N GLY A 370 9.64 0.96 15.85
CA GLY A 370 9.47 2.15 16.69
C GLY A 370 8.54 3.19 16.04
N GLU A 371 8.62 3.36 14.72
CA GLU A 371 7.73 4.25 13.96
C GLU A 371 6.29 3.76 13.97
N ILE A 372 6.07 2.47 13.77
CA ILE A 372 4.76 1.84 13.90
C ILE A 372 4.18 2.09 15.30
N GLU A 373 4.98 1.86 16.34
CA GLU A 373 4.56 2.06 17.74
C GLU A 373 4.18 3.52 18.02
N TYR A 374 4.95 4.47 17.49
CA TYR A 374 4.63 5.91 17.56
C TYR A 374 3.28 6.24 16.92
N PHE A 375 3.04 5.76 15.69
CA PHE A 375 1.82 6.06 14.94
C PHE A 375 0.57 5.32 15.45
N ILE A 376 0.71 4.24 16.21
CA ILE A 376 -0.44 3.61 16.90
C ILE A 376 -1.12 4.61 17.86
N ALA A 377 -0.34 5.40 18.59
CA ALA A 377 -0.90 6.41 19.49
C ALA A 377 -1.65 7.51 18.71
N GLY A 378 -1.10 7.92 17.58
CA GLY A 378 -1.74 8.88 16.66
C GLY A 378 -3.08 8.39 16.12
N ASN A 379 -3.18 7.11 15.75
CA ASN A 379 -4.44 6.52 15.30
C ASN A 379 -5.52 6.57 16.39
N ALA A 380 -5.15 6.27 17.64
CA ALA A 380 -6.08 6.33 18.76
C ALA A 380 -6.60 7.76 19.04
N LEU A 381 -5.77 8.78 18.80
CA LEU A 381 -6.18 10.18 18.90
C LEU A 381 -7.18 10.54 17.78
N LEU A 382 -6.89 10.15 16.54
CA LEU A 382 -7.81 10.33 15.41
C LEU A 382 -9.18 9.69 15.68
N ASP A 383 -9.19 8.44 16.15
CA ASP A 383 -10.44 7.71 16.44
C ASP A 383 -11.28 8.45 17.50
N LYS A 384 -10.62 8.97 18.54
CA LYS A 384 -11.28 9.78 19.59
C LYS A 384 -11.82 11.10 19.04
N ALA A 385 -11.06 11.80 18.21
CA ALA A 385 -11.51 13.06 17.62
C ALA A 385 -12.72 12.85 16.69
N ILE A 386 -12.67 11.82 15.84
CA ILE A 386 -13.80 11.43 14.99
C ILE A 386 -15.04 11.10 15.83
N ALA A 387 -14.89 10.35 16.93
CA ALA A 387 -15.99 10.03 17.83
C ALA A 387 -16.58 11.31 18.48
N SER A 388 -15.72 12.19 19.01
CA SER A 388 -16.17 13.44 19.63
C SER A 388 -16.92 14.35 18.65
N ILE A 389 -16.43 14.50 17.42
CA ILE A 389 -17.10 15.32 16.40
C ILE A 389 -18.44 14.68 16.00
N ARG A 390 -18.51 13.34 15.89
CA ARG A 390 -19.78 12.64 15.64
C ARG A 390 -20.79 12.85 16.77
N ASP A 391 -20.34 12.82 18.02
CA ASP A 391 -21.21 13.05 19.18
C ASP A 391 -21.77 14.49 19.18
N LEU A 392 -20.93 15.48 18.87
CA LEU A 392 -21.35 16.88 18.72
C LEU A 392 -22.37 17.05 17.58
N VAL A 393 -22.10 16.45 16.41
CA VAL A 393 -23.02 16.47 15.26
C VAL A 393 -24.36 15.82 15.63
N ALA A 394 -24.36 14.71 16.37
CA ALA A 394 -25.59 14.03 16.79
C ALA A 394 -26.41 14.87 17.79
N ILE A 395 -25.75 15.57 18.72
CA ILE A 395 -26.40 16.48 19.67
C ILE A 395 -27.05 17.64 18.92
N GLU A 396 -26.35 18.26 17.98
CA GLU A 396 -26.88 19.41 17.22
C GLU A 396 -28.05 19.02 16.32
N GLN A 397 -27.99 17.85 15.67
CA GLN A 397 -29.12 17.27 14.92
C GLN A 397 -30.34 17.10 15.82
N THR A 398 -30.15 16.54 17.01
CA THR A 398 -31.25 16.30 17.96
C THR A 398 -31.86 17.61 18.46
N THR A 399 -31.04 18.63 18.72
CA THR A 399 -31.50 19.97 19.15
C THR A 399 -32.31 20.65 18.04
N THR A 400 -31.81 20.59 16.81
CA THR A 400 -32.50 21.13 15.63
C THR A 400 -33.85 20.46 15.40
N ASP A 401 -33.91 19.13 15.46
CA ASP A 401 -35.14 18.36 15.32
C ASP A 401 -36.18 18.74 16.39
N ARG A 402 -35.73 18.99 17.62
CA ARG A 402 -36.60 19.40 18.74
C ARG A 402 -37.16 20.81 18.54
N GLN A 403 -36.32 21.79 18.20
CA GLN A 403 -36.77 23.17 17.93
C GLN A 403 -37.84 23.19 16.83
N TRP A 404 -37.67 22.34 15.83
CA TRP A 404 -38.64 22.20 14.76
C TRP A 404 -39.98 21.62 15.23
N GLN A 405 -39.96 20.55 16.03
CA GLN A 405 -41.17 19.99 16.62
C GLN A 405 -41.93 21.02 17.45
N GLU A 406 -41.23 21.76 18.31
CA GLU A 406 -41.82 22.82 19.13
C GLU A 406 -42.46 23.93 18.24
N THR A 407 -41.80 24.30 17.14
CA THR A 407 -42.33 25.28 16.17
C THR A 407 -43.59 24.77 15.48
N LEU A 408 -43.61 23.49 15.05
CA LEU A 408 -44.79 22.88 14.43
C LEU A 408 -45.97 22.82 15.39
N GLU A 409 -45.73 22.41 16.63
CA GLU A 409 -46.76 22.36 17.68
C GLU A 409 -47.32 23.76 17.98
N GLU A 410 -46.48 24.81 17.97
CA GLU A 410 -46.92 26.18 18.17
C GLU A 410 -47.80 26.69 17.00
N GLN A 411 -47.42 26.38 15.77
CA GLN A 411 -48.22 26.73 14.58
C GLN A 411 -49.58 26.00 14.59
N GLU A 412 -49.58 24.72 14.92
CA GLU A 412 -50.82 23.95 15.06
C GLU A 412 -51.73 24.53 16.15
N ARG A 413 -51.16 24.94 17.29
CA ARG A 413 -51.90 25.61 18.37
C ARG A 413 -52.53 26.92 17.92
N LYS A 414 -51.76 27.80 17.26
CA LYS A 414 -52.26 29.09 16.73
C LYS A 414 -53.40 28.87 15.75
N PHE A 415 -53.32 27.83 14.91
CA PHE A 415 -54.39 27.49 13.99
C PHE A 415 -55.66 27.03 14.72
N GLN A 416 -55.52 26.20 15.76
CA GLN A 416 -56.66 25.77 16.59
C GLN A 416 -57.32 26.94 17.35
N GLU A 417 -56.53 27.91 17.83
CA GLU A 417 -57.06 29.13 18.45
C GLU A 417 -57.87 29.95 17.44
N ILE A 418 -57.38 30.14 16.21
CA ILE A 418 -58.10 30.83 15.13
C ILE A 418 -59.42 30.12 14.77
N LEU A 419 -59.43 28.79 14.74
CA LEU A 419 -60.66 28.01 14.54
C LEU A 419 -61.68 28.22 15.65
N SER A 420 -61.23 28.41 16.88
CA SER A 420 -62.12 28.62 18.04
C SER A 420 -62.76 30.02 18.08
N GLU A 421 -62.14 31.03 17.44
CA GLU A 421 -62.66 32.40 17.37
C GLU A 421 -63.71 32.63 16.25
N LYS A 422 -63.91 31.67 15.34
CA LYS A 422 -64.91 31.76 14.24
C LYS A 422 -65.75 30.48 14.10
N PRO A 423 -66.87 30.35 14.84
CA PRO A 423 -67.64 29.11 14.93
C PRO A 423 -68.53 28.76 13.71
N ASP A 424 -68.69 29.65 12.73
CA ASP A 424 -69.63 29.45 11.60
C ASP A 424 -68.99 28.94 10.29
N CYS A 425 -67.75 28.45 10.32
CA CYS A 425 -67.13 27.79 9.17
C CYS A 425 -67.26 26.26 9.29
N SER A 426 -67.73 25.58 8.23
CA SER A 426 -67.87 24.11 8.20
C SER A 426 -66.55 23.42 8.65
N PRO A 427 -66.55 22.72 9.81
CA PRO A 427 -65.30 22.23 10.44
C PRO A 427 -64.50 21.26 9.58
N VAL A 428 -65.16 20.54 8.65
CA VAL A 428 -64.57 19.42 7.90
C VAL A 428 -63.73 19.91 6.72
N GLN A 429 -64.19 20.88 5.94
CA GLN A 429 -63.44 21.40 4.78
C GLN A 429 -62.22 22.23 5.20
N LEU A 430 -62.33 22.97 6.32
CA LEU A 430 -61.19 23.66 6.91
C LEU A 430 -60.19 22.69 7.53
N GLN A 431 -60.64 21.61 8.18
CA GLN A 431 -59.74 20.56 8.70
C GLN A 431 -59.04 19.77 7.60
N ASP A 432 -59.72 19.45 6.50
CA ASP A 432 -59.11 18.74 5.36
C ASP A 432 -58.09 19.64 4.64
N SER A 433 -58.42 20.92 4.45
CA SER A 433 -57.47 21.90 3.89
C SER A 433 -56.30 22.15 4.84
N LEU A 434 -56.53 22.13 6.16
CA LEU A 434 -55.46 22.19 7.16
C LEU A 434 -54.56 20.97 7.06
N ARG A 435 -55.13 19.76 7.03
CA ARG A 435 -54.39 18.50 6.94
C ARG A 435 -53.57 18.41 5.66
N GLU A 436 -54.09 18.94 4.56
CA GLU A 436 -53.37 19.07 3.29
C GLU A 436 -52.21 20.06 3.39
N GLN A 437 -52.40 21.22 4.04
CA GLN A 437 -51.32 22.17 4.26
C GLN A 437 -50.26 21.65 5.25
N THR A 438 -50.66 20.98 6.34
CA THR A 438 -49.77 20.29 7.28
C THR A 438 -48.99 19.18 6.58
N SER A 439 -49.64 18.42 5.69
CA SER A 439 -48.98 17.40 4.86
C SER A 439 -48.01 18.01 3.86
N LYS A 440 -48.35 19.15 3.22
CA LYS A 440 -47.45 19.87 2.31
C LYS A 440 -46.26 20.46 3.06
N LEU A 441 -46.47 20.98 4.26
CA LEU A 441 -45.40 21.41 5.17
C LEU A 441 -44.50 20.23 5.58
N GLN A 442 -45.07 19.06 5.86
CA GLN A 442 -44.31 17.83 6.15
C GLN A 442 -43.53 17.31 4.94
N ASP A 443 -44.08 17.41 3.72
CA ASP A 443 -43.40 16.99 2.49
C ASP A 443 -42.27 17.95 2.10
N ILE A 444 -42.49 19.27 2.23
CA ILE A 444 -41.45 20.30 2.08
C ILE A 444 -40.35 20.09 3.12
N PHE A 445 -40.71 19.77 4.36
CA PHE A 445 -39.77 19.38 5.43
C PHE A 445 -38.94 18.15 5.08
N GLN A 446 -39.54 17.09 4.54
CA GLN A 446 -38.82 15.89 4.08
C GLN A 446 -37.90 16.17 2.88
N GLN A 447 -38.23 17.14 2.04
CA GLN A 447 -37.37 17.60 0.95
C GLN A 447 -36.21 18.46 1.46
N CYS A 448 -36.44 19.34 2.43
CA CYS A 448 -35.42 20.15 3.08
C CYS A 448 -34.42 19.30 3.90
N LEU A 449 -34.89 18.26 4.59
CA LEU A 449 -34.03 17.26 5.28
C LEU A 449 -33.08 16.49 4.34
N ARG A 450 -33.34 16.51 3.02
CA ARG A 450 -32.54 15.82 2.00
C ARG A 450 -31.66 16.76 1.17
N ALA A 451 -31.82 18.08 1.31
CA ALA A 451 -31.09 19.09 0.55
C ALA A 451 -29.90 19.64 1.35
N ASP A 452 -28.77 19.89 0.69
CA ASP A 452 -27.57 20.43 1.31
C ASP A 452 -27.60 21.98 1.29
N LYS A 453 -27.51 22.59 2.49
CA LYS A 453 -27.12 23.97 2.84
C LYS A 453 -28.05 25.18 2.56
N GLY A 454 -28.05 26.08 3.55
CA GLY A 454 -27.88 27.53 3.35
C GLY A 454 -29.13 28.38 3.49
N ASP A 455 -30.21 28.01 2.80
CA ASP A 455 -31.39 28.87 2.67
C ASP A 455 -32.50 28.59 3.70
N TYR A 456 -32.23 27.80 4.74
CA TYR A 456 -33.28 27.27 5.63
C TYR A 456 -34.15 28.37 6.25
N GLN A 457 -33.56 29.40 6.86
CA GLN A 457 -34.33 30.49 7.45
C GLN A 457 -35.05 31.36 6.40
N GLN A 458 -34.46 31.52 5.21
CA GLN A 458 -35.03 32.37 4.16
C GLN A 458 -36.18 31.66 3.44
N ILE A 459 -36.05 30.36 3.17
CA ILE A 459 -37.12 29.48 2.68
C ILE A 459 -38.20 29.33 3.74
N LEU A 460 -37.83 29.19 5.03
CA LEU A 460 -38.80 29.09 6.12
C LEU A 460 -39.62 30.37 6.25
N GLN A 461 -38.98 31.53 6.24
CA GLN A 461 -39.66 32.82 6.33
C GLN A 461 -40.51 33.10 5.09
N GLN A 462 -39.98 32.86 3.88
CA GLN A 462 -40.76 32.99 2.64
C GLN A 462 -41.93 32.03 2.57
N THR A 463 -41.78 30.80 3.10
CA THR A 463 -42.85 29.80 3.11
C THR A 463 -43.90 30.15 4.16
N LEU A 464 -43.51 30.63 5.34
CA LEU A 464 -44.42 31.17 6.36
C LEU A 464 -45.21 32.37 5.84
N ASP A 465 -44.54 33.32 5.19
CA ASP A 465 -45.18 34.53 4.64
C ASP A 465 -46.13 34.17 3.49
N LYS A 466 -45.71 33.23 2.61
CA LYS A 466 -46.54 32.72 1.51
C LYS A 466 -47.75 31.93 2.02
N GLN A 467 -47.58 31.14 3.07
CA GLN A 467 -48.66 30.37 3.70
C GLN A 467 -49.64 31.28 4.45
N ASN A 468 -49.16 32.30 5.16
CA ASN A 468 -50.01 33.33 5.78
C ASN A 468 -50.84 34.08 4.73
N GLY A 469 -50.24 34.43 3.58
CA GLY A 469 -50.98 35.01 2.44
C GLY A 469 -52.03 34.06 1.85
N THR A 470 -51.70 32.78 1.69
CA THR A 470 -52.60 31.75 1.14
C THR A 470 -53.78 31.47 2.09
N ILE A 471 -53.54 31.47 3.41
CA ILE A 471 -54.59 31.33 4.42
C ILE A 471 -55.56 32.52 4.37
N GLN A 472 -55.07 33.73 4.13
CA GLN A 472 -55.93 34.91 3.96
C GLN A 472 -56.77 34.86 2.68
N GLU A 473 -56.23 34.35 1.57
CA GLU A 473 -56.97 34.16 0.30
C GLU A 473 -58.05 33.06 0.40
N ILE A 474 -57.75 31.94 1.08
CA ILE A 474 -58.70 30.84 1.32
C ILE A 474 -59.91 31.31 2.15
N LEU A 475 -59.68 32.18 3.14
CA LEU A 475 -60.74 32.79 3.95
C LEU A 475 -61.67 33.70 3.12
N HIS A 476 -61.18 34.28 2.02
CA HIS A 476 -61.97 35.15 1.14
C HIS A 476 -62.76 34.36 0.08
N GLN A 477 -62.26 33.21 -0.39
CA GLN A 477 -62.93 32.35 -1.38
C GLN A 477 -64.01 31.43 -0.77
N GLY A 478 -63.92 31.09 0.52
CA GLY A 478 -64.84 30.17 1.21
C GLY A 478 -66.31 30.65 1.29
N ASN A 479 -66.56 31.96 1.19
CA ASN A 479 -67.92 32.52 1.31
C ASN A 479 -68.81 32.31 0.07
N PHE A 480 -68.25 32.05 -1.12
CA PHE A 480 -69.02 32.08 -2.38
C PHE A 480 -69.41 30.68 -2.90
N ASN A 481 -68.61 29.65 -2.61
CA ASN A 481 -68.80 28.32 -3.20
C ASN A 481 -69.57 27.33 -2.30
N LEU A 482 -70.02 27.76 -1.12
CA LEU A 482 -70.60 26.88 -0.10
C LEU A 482 -72.07 26.51 -0.34
N GLN A 483 -72.83 27.33 -1.08
CA GLN A 483 -74.27 27.08 -1.31
C GLN A 483 -74.56 26.09 -2.45
N GLU A 484 -73.68 25.98 -3.45
CA GLU A 484 -73.96 25.21 -4.66
C GLU A 484 -73.45 23.75 -4.60
N LYS A 485 -72.45 23.48 -3.74
CA LYS A 485 -71.82 22.15 -3.60
C LYS A 485 -72.52 21.21 -2.60
N LEU A 486 -73.39 21.74 -1.74
CA LEU A 486 -74.04 20.99 -0.65
C LEU A 486 -75.15 20.02 -1.12
N GLU A 487 -75.69 20.21 -2.33
CA GLU A 487 -76.71 19.31 -2.89
C GLU A 487 -76.13 18.19 -3.76
N GLN A 488 -74.95 18.37 -4.37
CA GLN A 488 -74.37 17.39 -5.29
C GLN A 488 -73.49 16.32 -4.61
N GLU A 489 -72.92 16.60 -3.43
CA GLU A 489 -72.05 15.64 -2.72
C GLU A 489 -72.79 14.60 -1.86
N ARG A 490 -74.12 14.73 -1.68
CA ARG A 490 -74.92 13.73 -0.94
C ARG A 490 -75.23 12.47 -1.74
N GLU A 491 -75.16 12.50 -3.07
CA GLU A 491 -75.51 11.36 -3.91
C GLU A 491 -74.28 10.58 -4.43
N LEU A 492 -73.06 11.11 -4.30
CA LEU A 492 -71.86 10.49 -4.89
C LEU A 492 -70.94 9.72 -3.92
N LYS A 493 -71.06 9.88 -2.60
CA LYS A 493 -70.17 9.20 -1.63
C LYS A 493 -70.66 7.83 -1.14
N GLU A 494 -71.90 7.45 -1.44
CA GLU A 494 -72.39 6.07 -1.22
C GLU A 494 -71.80 5.04 -2.21
N GLN A 495 -71.08 5.50 -3.26
CA GLN A 495 -70.44 4.63 -4.27
C GLN A 495 -68.90 4.54 -4.18
N SER A 496 -68.21 5.36 -3.38
CA SER A 496 -66.73 5.35 -3.28
C SER A 496 -66.19 4.53 -2.08
N ASP A 497 -67.07 4.05 -1.20
CA ASP A 497 -66.72 3.18 -0.06
C ASP A 497 -66.54 1.69 -0.44
N ARG A 498 -66.54 1.37 -1.74
CA ARG A 498 -66.30 0.01 -2.27
C ARG A 498 -64.97 -0.17 -3.00
N GLN A 499 -64.13 0.86 -3.12
CA GLN A 499 -62.81 0.72 -3.80
C GLN A 499 -61.57 1.19 -3.02
N LEU A 500 -61.68 1.68 -1.78
CA LEU A 500 -60.51 2.05 -0.97
C LEU A 500 -60.31 1.17 0.27
N ARG A 501 -60.45 -0.16 0.13
CA ARG A 501 -60.12 -1.15 1.17
C ARG A 501 -58.99 -2.13 0.81
N ASN A 502 -58.27 -1.94 -0.30
CA ASN A 502 -57.20 -2.86 -0.72
C ASN A 502 -55.79 -2.26 -0.90
N THR A 503 -55.52 -1.00 -0.51
CA THR A 503 -54.18 -0.38 -0.79
C THR A 503 -53.45 0.18 0.43
N ILE A 504 -54.07 0.33 1.60
CA ILE A 504 -53.41 0.91 2.79
C ILE A 504 -53.45 -0.07 3.97
N GLN A 505 -52.70 -1.17 3.82
CA GLN A 505 -52.24 -1.97 4.97
C GLN A 505 -50.94 -2.77 4.69
N ALA A 506 -50.21 -2.44 3.60
CA ALA A 506 -49.01 -3.15 3.18
C ALA A 506 -47.71 -2.30 3.15
N ALA A 507 -47.76 -1.00 3.46
CA ALA A 507 -46.58 -0.12 3.33
C ALA A 507 -45.93 0.33 4.66
N GLY A 508 -46.43 -0.12 5.81
CA GLY A 508 -46.11 0.50 7.12
C GLY A 508 -45.07 -0.15 8.03
N VAL A 509 -44.39 -1.25 7.68
CA VAL A 509 -43.57 -2.01 8.67
C VAL A 509 -42.17 -2.44 8.20
N SER A 510 -41.73 -2.18 6.96
CA SER A 510 -40.52 -2.83 6.41
C SER A 510 -39.18 -2.08 6.50
N ILE A 511 -39.09 -0.88 7.09
CA ILE A 511 -37.84 -0.07 7.04
C ILE A 511 -37.02 -0.13 8.35
N GLY A 512 -37.57 -0.63 9.46
CA GLY A 512 -36.98 -0.45 10.80
C GLY A 512 -35.95 -1.47 11.32
N ALA A 513 -35.55 -2.52 10.59
CA ALA A 513 -34.76 -3.62 11.17
C ALA A 513 -33.38 -3.89 10.53
N GLY A 514 -32.89 -3.05 9.62
CA GLY A 514 -31.71 -3.36 8.80
C GLY A 514 -30.33 -2.87 9.27
N VAL A 515 -30.23 -1.98 10.27
CA VAL A 515 -28.98 -1.22 10.50
C VAL A 515 -28.18 -1.66 11.76
N GLY A 516 -28.71 -2.56 12.59
CA GLY A 516 -28.10 -2.89 13.89
C GLY A 516 -27.04 -4.01 13.93
N GLY A 517 -26.79 -4.75 12.84
CA GLY A 517 -26.03 -6.02 12.91
C GLY A 517 -24.52 -5.95 12.64
N GLY A 518 -24.00 -4.86 12.06
CA GLY A 518 -22.63 -4.80 11.52
C GLY A 518 -21.53 -4.39 12.52
N ALA A 519 -21.88 -3.82 13.68
CA ALA A 519 -20.91 -3.19 14.58
C ALA A 519 -20.25 -4.14 15.60
N ILE A 520 -20.78 -5.35 15.79
CA ILE A 520 -20.34 -6.24 16.88
C ILE A 520 -19.18 -7.19 16.48
N PHE A 521 -18.92 -7.39 15.19
CA PHE A 521 -17.86 -8.31 14.75
C PHE A 521 -16.46 -7.68 14.55
N ALA A 522 -16.36 -6.36 14.42
CA ALA A 522 -15.05 -5.69 14.25
C ALA A 522 -14.24 -5.66 15.58
N SER A 523 -14.91 -5.66 16.74
CA SER A 523 -14.28 -5.62 18.06
C SER A 523 -13.80 -6.98 18.58
N SER A 524 -14.21 -8.09 17.95
CA SER A 524 -13.93 -9.45 18.45
C SER A 524 -12.72 -10.15 17.79
N TYR A 525 -12.12 -9.59 16.74
CA TYR A 525 -10.95 -10.21 16.07
C TYR A 525 -9.70 -10.24 16.97
N ALA A 526 -9.59 -9.33 17.94
CA ALA A 526 -8.52 -9.33 18.93
C ALA A 526 -8.67 -10.43 20.01
N LEU A 527 -9.85 -11.04 20.16
CA LEU A 527 -10.15 -12.03 21.21
C LEU A 527 -10.02 -13.50 20.76
N ILE A 528 -9.69 -13.78 19.49
CA ILE A 528 -9.53 -15.14 18.95
C ILE A 528 -8.04 -15.51 18.71
N GLN A 529 -7.09 -14.83 19.35
CA GLN A 529 -5.72 -15.33 19.43
C GLN A 529 -5.56 -16.31 20.59
N ALA A 530 -5.98 -17.56 20.35
CA ALA A 530 -5.41 -18.67 21.10
C ALA A 530 -3.97 -18.92 20.60
N LYS A 531 -3.02 -18.82 21.53
CA LYS A 531 -1.57 -19.04 21.37
C LYS A 531 -1.25 -20.28 20.52
N PRO A 532 -0.43 -20.21 19.45
CA PRO A 532 -0.13 -21.38 18.65
C PRO A 532 0.95 -22.24 19.32
N SER A 533 0.58 -23.49 19.67
CA SER A 533 1.53 -24.57 19.94
C SER A 533 2.04 -25.15 18.61
N ILE A 534 3.35 -25.41 18.58
CA ILE A 534 4.11 -25.91 17.44
C ILE A 534 3.75 -27.37 17.14
N LYS A 535 3.34 -27.69 15.90
CA LYS A 535 3.47 -29.02 15.26
C LYS A 535 3.69 -28.89 13.72
N PRO A 536 4.42 -29.84 13.09
CA PRO A 536 4.96 -29.71 11.72
C PRO A 536 3.92 -30.05 10.62
N PRO A 537 4.21 -29.77 9.34
CA PRO A 537 3.19 -29.73 8.29
C PRO A 537 2.96 -31.10 7.67
N SER A 538 1.70 -31.45 7.44
CA SER A 538 1.33 -32.50 6.48
C SER A 538 0.01 -32.19 5.79
N ALA A 539 0.07 -32.31 4.46
CA ALA A 539 -0.98 -32.56 3.47
C ALA A 539 -2.21 -31.65 3.39
N SER A 540 -2.32 -30.97 2.24
CA SER A 540 -3.51 -30.53 1.52
C SER A 540 -4.85 -30.62 2.27
N SER A 541 -5.42 -29.47 2.61
CA SER A 541 -6.86 -29.32 2.79
C SER A 541 -7.29 -27.97 2.27
N TYR A 542 -8.26 -27.98 1.36
CA TYR A 542 -9.00 -26.82 0.89
C TYR A 542 -9.83 -26.26 2.06
N ALA A 543 -9.17 -25.58 2.99
CA ALA A 543 -9.85 -24.79 4.00
C ALA A 543 -10.28 -23.47 3.34
N PRO A 544 -11.59 -23.16 3.29
CA PRO A 544 -12.04 -21.86 2.79
C PRO A 544 -11.39 -20.75 3.62
N HIS A 545 -10.94 -19.70 2.93
CA HIS A 545 -10.23 -18.57 3.53
C HIS A 545 -11.01 -18.03 4.75
N PRO A 546 -10.34 -17.68 5.88
CA PRO A 546 -11.02 -17.28 7.12
C PRO A 546 -12.02 -16.13 6.95
N PHE A 547 -11.79 -15.25 5.97
CA PHE A 547 -12.70 -14.19 5.54
C PHE A 547 -14.03 -14.70 4.93
N LEU A 548 -13.98 -15.79 4.16
CA LEU A 548 -15.18 -16.38 3.57
C LEU A 548 -16.04 -17.07 4.65
N LEU A 549 -15.37 -17.72 5.61
CA LEU A 549 -16.02 -18.30 6.78
C LEU A 549 -16.70 -17.22 7.64
N SER A 550 -16.05 -16.07 7.87
CA SER A 550 -16.66 -14.99 8.66
C SER A 550 -17.90 -14.38 8.00
N ILE A 551 -17.91 -14.25 6.68
CA ILE A 551 -19.10 -13.79 5.92
C ILE A 551 -20.24 -14.80 6.05
N ILE A 552 -19.96 -16.10 5.91
CA ILE A 552 -20.98 -17.16 6.02
C ILE A 552 -21.58 -17.20 7.43
N PHE A 553 -20.75 -17.10 8.48
CA PHE A 553 -21.25 -17.07 9.86
C PHE A 553 -22.05 -15.81 10.19
N SER A 554 -21.68 -14.65 9.64
CA SER A 554 -22.43 -13.40 9.80
C SER A 554 -23.82 -13.49 9.18
N LEU A 555 -23.92 -14.06 7.97
CA LEU A 555 -25.20 -14.27 7.29
C LEU A 555 -26.09 -15.27 8.05
N LEU A 556 -25.53 -16.38 8.53
CA LEU A 556 -26.26 -17.37 9.32
C LEU A 556 -26.78 -16.80 10.64
N PHE A 557 -25.97 -16.01 11.34
CA PHE A 557 -26.38 -15.36 12.59
C PHE A 557 -27.51 -14.34 12.37
N GLY A 558 -27.41 -13.53 11.32
CA GLY A 558 -28.47 -12.58 10.93
C GLY A 558 -29.79 -13.28 10.62
N CYS A 559 -29.75 -14.40 9.89
CA CYS A 559 -30.94 -15.20 9.61
C CYS A 559 -31.54 -15.84 10.88
N CYS A 560 -30.72 -16.35 11.80
CA CYS A 560 -31.18 -16.92 13.06
C CYS A 560 -31.88 -15.90 13.97
N VAL A 561 -31.30 -14.69 14.10
CA VAL A 561 -31.90 -13.61 14.90
C VAL A 561 -33.21 -13.13 14.27
N GLY A 562 -33.25 -12.95 12.95
CA GLY A 562 -34.47 -12.58 12.22
C GLY A 562 -35.58 -13.63 12.34
N TRP A 563 -35.21 -14.92 12.32
CA TRP A 563 -36.18 -16.00 12.54
C TRP A 563 -36.67 -16.04 13.99
N GLY A 564 -35.80 -15.82 14.97
CA GLY A 564 -36.14 -15.79 16.38
C GLY A 564 -37.15 -14.68 16.73
N THR A 565 -36.95 -13.48 16.20
CA THR A 565 -37.86 -12.34 16.41
C THR A 565 -39.22 -12.57 15.72
N TRP A 566 -39.23 -13.14 14.51
CA TRP A 566 -40.46 -13.53 13.82
C TRP A 566 -41.24 -14.64 14.56
N TRP A 567 -40.52 -15.62 15.12
CA TRP A 567 -41.15 -16.71 15.87
C TRP A 567 -41.71 -16.25 17.22
N PHE A 568 -40.99 -15.38 17.92
CA PHE A 568 -41.42 -14.83 19.22
C PHE A 568 -42.65 -13.94 19.11
N THR A 569 -42.73 -13.11 18.06
CA THR A 569 -43.92 -12.30 17.74
C THR A 569 -45.13 -13.17 17.42
N ARG A 570 -44.94 -14.32 16.76
CA ARG A 570 -46.01 -15.29 16.48
C ARG A 570 -46.55 -16.01 17.73
N ILE A 571 -45.72 -16.17 18.77
CA ILE A 571 -46.12 -16.79 20.04
C ILE A 571 -46.94 -15.82 20.92
N LEU A 572 -46.57 -14.53 20.93
CA LEU A 572 -47.31 -13.52 21.70
C LEU A 572 -48.72 -13.26 21.15
N GLN A 573 -48.95 -13.46 19.85
CA GLN A 573 -50.27 -13.35 19.24
C GLN A 573 -51.21 -14.53 19.54
N ARG A 574 -50.73 -15.62 20.18
CA ARG A 574 -51.54 -16.81 20.51
C ARG A 574 -52.08 -16.85 21.94
N ARG A 575 -51.93 -15.81 22.75
CA ARG A 575 -52.58 -15.75 24.08
C ARG A 575 -54.05 -15.33 23.93
N PRO A 576 -55.03 -16.16 24.33
CA PRO A 576 -56.44 -15.74 24.31
C PRO A 576 -56.67 -14.66 25.37
N LYS A 577 -57.37 -13.58 24.97
CA LYS A 577 -57.91 -12.58 25.90
C LYS A 577 -58.92 -13.26 26.82
N GLN A 578 -58.60 -13.40 28.10
CA GLN A 578 -59.61 -13.75 29.11
C GLN A 578 -60.43 -12.52 29.46
N ALA A 579 -61.75 -12.74 29.45
CA ALA A 579 -62.79 -11.74 29.54
C ALA A 579 -63.03 -11.24 30.97
N SER A 580 -63.55 -10.01 31.02
CA SER A 580 -64.36 -9.42 32.09
C SER A 580 -65.18 -10.41 32.92
N LYS A 581 -65.17 -10.23 34.25
CA LYS A 581 -66.37 -10.44 35.07
C LYS A 581 -66.34 -9.58 36.35
N SER A 582 -67.54 -9.14 36.68
CA SER A 582 -67.95 -8.17 37.69
C SER A 582 -68.13 -8.74 39.10
N ASN A 583 -68.14 -7.81 40.06
CA ASN A 583 -68.96 -7.72 41.27
C ASN A 583 -68.58 -8.48 42.57
N ALA A 584 -68.49 -7.65 43.64
CA ALA A 584 -69.25 -7.72 44.90
C ALA A 584 -68.75 -8.55 46.11
N TRP A 585 -68.44 -7.82 47.21
CA TRP A 585 -68.70 -8.05 48.67
C TRP A 585 -68.13 -9.35 49.31
N LEU A 586 -67.58 -9.43 50.54
CA LEU A 586 -67.77 -8.79 51.86
C LEU A 586 -66.63 -9.24 52.84
N GLU A 587 -66.49 -8.54 53.99
CA GLU A 587 -65.75 -8.86 55.25
C GLU A 587 -64.21 -8.69 55.21
N ASP A 588 -63.54 -7.84 56.01
CA ASP A 588 -63.84 -7.09 57.26
C ASP A 588 -63.20 -5.69 57.23
#